data_AF-A0A7C3XB89-F1
#
_entry.id   AF-A0A7C3XB89-F1
#
_cell.length_a   1.000
_cell.length_b   1.000
_cell.length_c   1.000
_cell.angle_alpha   90.00
_cell.angle_beta   90.00
_cell.angle_gamma   90.00
#
_symmetry.space_group_name_H-M   'P 1'
#
loop_
_entity.id
_entity.type
_entity.pdbx_description
1 polymer ?
#
loop_
_entity_poly.entity_id
_entity_poly.type
_entity_poly.pdbx_seq_one_letter_code
_entity_poly.pdbx_strand_id
1 'polypeptide(L)'
;MDSYQLAERVAYLLRERGHLYDEDISYEFGVDDFEVIKAKNLLCRYYGIAVEKWHRDGEENRLALFLTPEFSGDDGVELIRRVFHDPQFKTRRRLKEEKRKEELRSEVREILDRLRDEWGNVLGGEGAT
;
A
#
# COMPACT_ATOMS: atom_id res chain seq x y z
N MET A 1 -8.95 -16.20 -15.11
CA MET A 1 -9.18 -15.61 -13.78
C MET A 1 -8.77 -14.16 -13.86
N ASP A 2 -9.53 -13.23 -13.31
CA ASP A 2 -9.03 -11.84 -13.27
C ASP A 2 -7.92 -11.71 -12.21
N SER A 3 -7.03 -10.72 -12.37
CA SER A 3 -5.89 -10.57 -11.47
C SER A 3 -6.29 -10.17 -10.04
N TYR A 4 -7.54 -9.75 -9.82
CA TYR A 4 -8.08 -9.37 -8.51
C TYR A 4 -8.52 -10.60 -7.72
N GLN A 5 -9.26 -11.52 -8.37
CA GLN A 5 -9.63 -12.84 -7.88
C GLN A 5 -8.40 -13.70 -7.61
N LEU A 6 -7.39 -13.63 -8.49
CA LEU A 6 -6.12 -14.33 -8.26
C LEU A 6 -5.42 -13.78 -7.00
N ALA A 7 -5.31 -12.47 -6.88
CA ALA A 7 -4.71 -11.83 -5.70
C ALA A 7 -5.45 -12.21 -4.40
N GLU A 8 -6.78 -12.19 -4.39
CA GLU A 8 -7.57 -12.58 -3.23
C GLU A 8 -7.30 -14.05 -2.82
N ARG A 9 -7.30 -14.97 -3.79
CA ARG A 9 -7.00 -16.39 -3.54
C ARG A 9 -5.59 -16.61 -3.04
N VAL A 10 -4.61 -15.92 -3.60
CA VAL A 10 -3.22 -15.95 -3.12
C VAL A 10 -3.12 -15.42 -1.69
N ALA A 11 -3.88 -14.38 -1.31
CA ALA A 11 -3.91 -13.87 0.05
C ALA A 11 -4.43 -14.91 1.06
N TYR A 12 -5.49 -15.64 0.71
CA TYR A 12 -6.00 -16.75 1.54
C TYR A 12 -4.97 -17.87 1.67
N LEU A 13 -4.39 -18.30 0.55
CA LEU A 13 -3.39 -19.36 0.55
C LEU A 13 -2.14 -18.97 1.36
N LEU A 14 -1.73 -17.69 1.27
CA LEU A 14 -0.61 -17.14 2.03
C LEU A 14 -0.90 -17.13 3.54
N ARG A 15 -2.15 -16.83 3.94
CA ARG A 15 -2.56 -16.90 5.35
C ARG A 15 -2.51 -18.32 5.89
N GLU A 16 -2.91 -19.31 5.08
CA GLU A 16 -2.87 -20.72 5.48
C GLU A 16 -1.45 -21.27 5.58
N ARG A 17 -0.57 -20.94 4.63
CA ARG A 17 0.79 -21.50 4.54
C ARG A 17 1.88 -20.63 5.18
N GLY A 18 1.58 -19.37 5.50
CA GLY A 18 2.51 -18.37 6.04
C GLY A 18 3.47 -17.78 5.01
N HIS A 19 3.84 -18.55 3.98
CA HIS A 19 4.65 -18.11 2.85
C HIS A 19 4.26 -18.85 1.56
N LEU A 20 4.54 -18.23 0.41
CA LEU A 20 4.31 -18.84 -0.92
C LEU A 20 5.42 -18.45 -1.89
N TYR A 21 5.88 -19.42 -2.68
CA TYR A 21 6.75 -19.16 -3.82
C TYR A 21 5.93 -18.87 -5.09
N ASP A 22 6.54 -18.21 -6.07
CA ASP A 22 5.89 -17.93 -7.35
C ASP A 22 5.47 -19.24 -8.06
N GLU A 23 6.27 -20.29 -7.96
CA GLU A 23 5.96 -21.59 -8.56
C GLU A 23 4.76 -22.29 -7.89
N ASP A 24 4.57 -22.09 -6.58
CA ASP A 24 3.39 -22.62 -5.87
C ASP A 24 2.12 -21.97 -6.42
N ILE A 25 2.17 -20.66 -6.70
CA ILE A 25 1.04 -19.90 -7.25
C ILE A 25 0.77 -20.35 -8.68
N SER A 26 1.81 -20.45 -9.52
CA SER A 26 1.67 -20.89 -10.91
C SER A 26 1.10 -22.30 -11.00
N TYR A 27 1.57 -23.22 -10.15
CA TYR A 27 1.10 -24.61 -10.12
C TYR A 27 -0.33 -24.73 -9.57
N GLU A 28 -0.62 -24.12 -8.43
CA GLU A 28 -1.93 -24.24 -7.74
C GLU A 28 -3.07 -23.61 -8.55
N PHE A 29 -2.80 -22.46 -9.19
CA PHE A 29 -3.84 -21.71 -9.91
C PHE A 29 -3.78 -21.86 -11.43
N GLY A 30 -2.79 -22.58 -11.97
CA GLY A 30 -2.62 -22.79 -13.40
C GLY A 30 -2.44 -21.48 -14.18
N VAL A 31 -1.67 -20.55 -13.62
CA VAL A 31 -1.44 -19.21 -14.17
C VAL A 31 0.01 -19.04 -14.60
N ASP A 32 0.24 -18.13 -15.55
CA ASP A 32 1.58 -17.76 -15.99
C ASP A 32 2.23 -16.74 -15.04
N ASP A 33 3.55 -16.58 -15.19
CA ASP A 33 4.36 -15.66 -14.38
C ASP A 33 3.87 -14.20 -14.46
N PHE A 34 3.25 -13.81 -15.58
CA PHE A 34 2.76 -12.46 -15.76
C PHE A 34 1.55 -12.18 -14.87
N GLU A 35 0.62 -13.12 -14.76
CA GLU A 35 -0.50 -13.04 -13.82
C GLU A 35 -0.02 -13.10 -12.36
N VAL A 36 1.00 -13.91 -12.05
CA VAL A 36 1.64 -13.91 -10.72
C VAL A 36 2.19 -12.52 -10.38
N ILE A 37 2.93 -11.88 -11.30
CA ILE A 37 3.48 -10.53 -11.11
C ILE A 37 2.36 -9.50 -10.85
N LYS A 38 1.23 -9.58 -11.58
CA LYS A 38 0.09 -8.67 -11.37
C LYS A 38 -0.53 -8.87 -9.99
N ALA A 39 -0.78 -10.11 -9.59
CA ALA A 39 -1.33 -10.44 -8.29
C ALA A 39 -0.42 -9.92 -7.15
N LYS A 40 0.89 -10.17 -7.26
CA LYS A 40 1.90 -9.67 -6.31
C LYS A 40 1.88 -8.16 -6.19
N ASN A 41 1.84 -7.44 -7.32
CA ASN A 41 1.77 -5.99 -7.31
C ASN A 41 0.52 -5.45 -6.61
N LEU A 42 -0.61 -6.13 -6.77
CA LEU A 42 -1.85 -5.76 -6.10
C LEU A 42 -1.76 -6.01 -4.60
N LEU A 43 -1.28 -7.20 -4.22
CA LEU A 43 -1.06 -7.60 -2.83
C LEU A 43 -0.09 -6.68 -2.08
N CYS A 44 1.03 -6.30 -2.69
CA CYS A 44 1.98 -5.35 -2.11
C CYS A 44 1.36 -3.96 -1.89
N ARG A 45 0.51 -3.51 -2.83
CA ARG A 45 -0.10 -2.18 -2.74
C ARG A 45 -1.20 -2.11 -1.70
N TYR A 46 -2.04 -3.13 -1.61
CA TYR A 46 -3.30 -3.06 -0.87
C TYR A 46 -3.33 -3.91 0.40
N TYR A 47 -2.57 -4.99 0.45
CA TYR A 47 -2.65 -5.99 1.52
C TYR A 47 -1.42 -6.01 2.45
N GLY A 48 -0.40 -5.18 2.19
CA GLY A 48 0.76 -5.05 3.08
C GLY A 48 1.64 -6.31 3.14
N ILE A 49 1.70 -7.06 2.03
CA ILE A 49 2.60 -8.20 1.85
C ILE A 49 4.01 -7.71 1.56
N ALA A 50 4.99 -8.35 2.20
CA ALA A 50 6.39 -8.22 1.86
C ALA A 50 6.75 -9.28 0.82
N VAL A 51 7.53 -8.88 -0.18
CA VAL A 51 8.16 -9.80 -1.12
C VAL A 51 9.62 -9.86 -0.73
N GLU A 52 10.07 -11.00 -0.22
CA GLU A 52 11.47 -11.21 0.13
C GLU A 52 12.08 -12.27 -0.78
N LYS A 53 13.37 -12.12 -1.09
CA LYS A 53 14.15 -13.22 -1.67
C LYS A 53 14.34 -14.25 -0.57
N TRP A 54 13.75 -15.42 -0.72
CA TRP A 54 13.82 -16.45 0.29
C TRP A 54 14.58 -17.65 -0.25
N HIS A 55 15.68 -17.99 0.44
CA HIS A 55 16.51 -19.13 0.07
C HIS A 55 15.92 -20.41 0.67
N ARG A 56 15.65 -21.39 -0.19
CA ARG A 56 15.59 -22.79 0.23
C ARG A 56 16.86 -23.45 -0.29
N ASP A 57 17.62 -24.02 0.63
CA ASP A 57 18.87 -24.78 0.46
C ASP A 57 19.35 -25.01 -0.98
N GLY A 58 20.42 -24.32 -1.35
CA GLY A 58 21.34 -24.75 -2.41
C GLY A 58 21.15 -24.14 -3.78
N GLU A 59 19.92 -23.99 -4.31
CA GLU A 59 19.73 -23.49 -5.68
C GLU A 59 18.47 -22.62 -5.85
N GLU A 60 18.61 -21.60 -6.70
CA GLU A 60 17.63 -20.60 -7.16
C GLU A 60 17.21 -19.47 -6.20
N ASN A 61 17.39 -18.24 -6.70
CA ASN A 61 16.90 -17.00 -6.11
C ASN A 61 15.37 -16.93 -6.26
N ARG A 62 14.64 -17.66 -5.43
CA ARG A 62 13.17 -17.64 -5.45
C ARG A 62 12.64 -16.47 -4.64
N LEU A 63 11.65 -15.78 -5.21
CA LEU A 63 10.89 -14.76 -4.51
C LEU A 63 9.75 -15.44 -3.76
N ALA A 64 9.63 -15.16 -2.48
CA ALA A 64 8.52 -15.61 -1.67
C ALA A 64 7.70 -14.43 -1.15
N LEU A 65 6.39 -14.66 -1.06
CA LEU A 65 5.44 -13.75 -0.45
C LEU A 65 5.30 -14.09 1.02
N PHE A 66 5.27 -13.06 1.87
CA PHE A 66 5.06 -13.17 3.31
C PHE A 66 4.10 -12.11 3.80
N LEU A 67 3.28 -12.45 4.80
CA LEU A 67 2.52 -11.46 5.54
C LEU A 67 3.45 -10.69 6.45
N THR A 68 3.37 -9.36 6.43
CA THR A 68 4.07 -8.58 7.45
C THR A 68 3.43 -8.86 8.83
N PRO A 69 4.19 -8.79 9.93
CA PRO A 69 3.70 -9.17 11.27
C PRO A 69 2.44 -8.41 11.73
N GLU A 70 2.23 -7.22 11.18
CA GLU A 70 1.05 -6.39 11.43
C GLU A 70 -0.25 -7.00 10.87
N PHE A 71 -0.14 -7.99 9.98
CA PHE A 71 -1.25 -8.64 9.27
C PHE A 71 -1.26 -10.16 9.46
N SER A 72 -0.42 -10.72 10.34
CA SER A 72 -0.28 -12.16 10.57
C SER A 72 -1.17 -12.72 11.70
N GLY A 73 -2.13 -11.93 12.22
CA GLY A 73 -3.02 -12.31 13.32
C GLY A 73 -4.39 -12.87 12.90
N ASP A 74 -5.25 -13.14 13.88
CA ASP A 74 -6.58 -13.75 13.71
C ASP A 74 -7.50 -12.94 12.78
N ASP A 75 -7.30 -11.62 12.70
CA ASP A 75 -8.04 -10.68 11.83
C ASP A 75 -7.69 -10.78 10.33
N GLY A 76 -6.84 -11.72 9.91
CA GLY A 76 -6.41 -11.86 8.52
C GLY A 76 -7.55 -12.03 7.50
N VAL A 77 -8.63 -12.76 7.82
CA VAL A 77 -9.80 -12.86 6.91
C VAL A 77 -10.50 -11.52 6.75
N GLU A 78 -10.67 -10.80 7.85
CA GLU A 78 -11.33 -9.50 7.83
C GLU A 78 -10.49 -8.48 7.06
N LEU A 79 -9.17 -8.55 7.17
CA LEU A 79 -8.27 -7.76 6.34
C LEU A 79 -8.40 -8.10 4.85
N ILE A 80 -8.45 -9.39 4.47
CA ILE A 80 -8.61 -9.79 3.05
C ILE A 80 -9.93 -9.22 2.56
N ARG A 81 -10.99 -9.43 3.34
CA ARG A 81 -12.32 -8.92 3.01
C ARG A 81 -12.32 -7.40 2.84
N ARG A 82 -11.70 -6.65 3.75
CA ARG A 82 -11.63 -5.18 3.66
C ARG A 82 -10.80 -4.73 2.46
N VAL A 83 -9.70 -5.40 2.16
CA VAL A 83 -8.84 -5.01 1.03
C VAL A 83 -9.51 -5.24 -0.32
N PHE A 84 -10.23 -6.36 -0.47
CA PHE A 84 -10.80 -6.76 -1.76
C PHE A 84 -12.27 -6.34 -1.92
N HIS A 85 -13.01 -6.10 -0.83
CA HIS A 85 -14.46 -5.87 -0.89
C HIS A 85 -14.92 -4.58 -0.21
N ASP A 86 -14.06 -3.85 0.51
CA ASP A 86 -14.40 -2.54 1.07
C ASP A 86 -13.83 -1.41 0.17
N PRO A 87 -14.67 -0.70 -0.61
CA PRO A 87 -14.23 0.37 -1.50
C PRO A 87 -13.70 1.60 -0.75
N GLN A 88 -13.99 1.73 0.55
CA GLN A 88 -13.48 2.81 1.41
C GLN A 88 -12.13 2.44 2.05
N PHE A 89 -11.68 1.19 1.92
CA PHE A 89 -10.42 0.76 2.52
C PHE A 89 -9.23 1.50 1.89
N LYS A 90 -8.54 2.30 2.72
CA LYS A 90 -7.35 3.05 2.31
C LYS A 90 -6.09 2.30 2.72
N THR A 91 -5.20 2.09 1.75
CA THR A 91 -3.88 1.50 2.00
C THR A 91 -3.04 2.46 2.85
N ARG A 92 -2.07 1.92 3.61
CA ARG A 92 -1.10 2.75 4.36
C ARG A 92 -0.40 3.79 3.49
N ARG A 93 -0.08 3.44 2.23
CA ARG A 93 0.50 4.38 1.27
C ARG A 93 -0.46 5.52 0.95
N ARG A 94 -1.73 5.23 0.66
CA ARG A 94 -2.75 6.26 0.44
C ARG A 94 -2.92 7.16 1.66
N LEU A 95 -2.96 6.58 2.86
CA LEU A 95 -3.05 7.34 4.11
C LEU A 95 -1.83 8.25 4.31
N LYS A 96 -0.61 7.78 4.03
CA LYS A 96 0.61 8.61 4.07
C LYS A 96 0.60 9.72 3.02
N GLU A 97 0.14 9.43 1.80
CA GLU A 97 0.02 10.43 0.73
C GLU A 97 -1.03 11.50 1.07
N GLU A 98 -2.17 11.11 1.66
CA GLU A 98 -3.19 12.05 2.12
C GLU A 98 -2.67 12.94 3.25
N LYS A 99 -2.01 12.34 4.25
CA LYS A 99 -1.38 13.09 5.35
C LYS A 99 -0.36 14.11 4.83
N ARG A 100 0.51 13.69 3.90
CA ARG A 100 1.50 14.58 3.29
C ARG A 100 0.85 15.74 2.51
N LYS A 101 -0.27 15.49 1.83
CA LYS A 101 -1.03 16.55 1.14
C LYS A 101 -1.65 17.54 2.13
N GLU A 102 -2.10 17.06 3.28
CA GLU A 102 -2.66 17.90 4.33
C GLU A 102 -1.58 18.78 4.99
N GLU A 103 -0.42 18.21 5.31
CA GLU A 103 0.76 18.93 5.82
C GLU A 103 1.17 20.05 4.83
N LEU A 104 1.32 19.73 3.55
CA LEU A 104 1.64 20.73 2.52
C LEU A 104 0.59 21.83 2.40
N ARG A 105 -0.70 21.51 2.55
CA ARG A 105 -1.77 22.53 2.53
C ARG A 105 -1.69 23.46 3.73
N SER A 106 -1.29 22.95 4.90
CA SER A 106 -1.06 23.76 6.10
C SER A 106 0.11 24.71 5.89
N GLU A 107 1.25 24.19 5.41
CA GLU A 107 2.44 24.99 5.12
C GLU A 107 2.16 26.11 4.10
N VAL A 108 1.44 25.81 3.01
CA VAL A 108 1.05 26.82 2.02
C VAL A 108 0.14 27.88 2.66
N ARG A 109 -0.79 27.49 3.53
CA ARG A 109 -1.66 28.43 4.22
C ARG A 109 -0.87 29.36 5.14
N GLU A 110 0.08 28.82 5.91
CA GLU A 110 0.97 29.62 6.77
C GLU A 110 1.82 30.61 5.97
N ILE A 111 2.34 30.20 4.82
CA ILE A 111 3.09 31.09 3.92
C ILE A 111 2.18 32.22 3.40
N LEU A 112 0.98 31.88 2.95
CA LEU A 112 0.01 32.88 2.45
C LEU A 112 -0.45 33.84 3.55
N ASP A 113 -0.68 33.34 4.76
CA ASP A 113 -1.05 34.16 5.91
C ASP A 113 0.10 35.12 6.28
N ARG A 114 1.34 34.62 6.31
CA ARG A 114 2.52 35.46 6.55
C ARG A 114 2.73 36.51 5.46
N LEU A 115 2.58 36.15 4.19
CA LEU A 115 2.66 37.11 3.08
C LEU A 115 1.55 38.16 3.19
N ARG A 116 0.33 37.77 3.57
CA ARG A 116 -0.78 38.71 3.81
C ARG A 116 -0.46 39.66 4.96
N ASP A 117 0.14 39.18 6.04
CA ASP A 117 0.49 40.03 7.18
C ASP A 117 1.66 40.97 6.84
N GLU A 118 2.66 40.49 6.12
CA GLU A 118 3.78 41.31 5.64
C GLU A 118 3.29 42.40 4.66
N TRP A 119 2.43 42.05 3.69
CA TRP A 119 1.91 43.00 2.70
C TRP A 119 0.80 43.92 3.25
N GLY A 120 -0.01 43.42 4.18
CA GLY A 120 -1.00 44.22 4.91
C GLY A 120 -0.34 45.31 5.76
N ASN A 121 0.84 45.04 6.31
CA ASN A 121 1.66 46.04 7.00
C ASN A 121 2.36 47.01 6.02
N VAL A 122 2.66 46.59 4.79
CA VAL A 122 3.25 47.47 3.76
C VAL A 122 2.22 48.46 3.19
N LEU A 123 0.94 48.10 3.13
CA LEU A 123 -0.14 48.99 2.66
C LEU A 123 -0.79 49.83 3.78
N GLY A 124 -0.47 49.57 5.05
CA GLY A 124 -0.97 50.32 6.21
C GLY A 124 -0.05 51.46 6.69
N GLY A 125 1.08 51.70 6.01
CA GLY A 125 2.13 52.62 6.45
C GLY A 125 2.16 54.01 5.81
N GLU A 126 1.37 54.28 4.76
CA GLU A 126 1.32 55.60 4.12
C GLU A 126 -0.13 55.98 3.80
N GLY A 127 -0.81 56.62 4.76
CA GLY A 127 -2.11 57.21 4.51
C GLY A 127 -3.10 57.23 5.66
N ALA A 128 -2.67 57.54 6.88
CA ALA A 128 -3.56 58.09 7.89
C ALA A 128 -2.88 59.32 8.47
N THR A 129 -3.43 60.48 8.07
CA THR A 129 -3.24 61.86 8.53
C THR A 129 -2.60 62.05 9.90
#